data_AF-H6R4L9-F1
#
_entry.id   AF-H6R4L9-F1
#
_cell.length_a   1.000
_cell.length_b   1.000
_cell.length_c   1.000
_cell.angle_alpha   90.00
_cell.angle_beta   90.00
_cell.angle_gamma   90.00
#
_symmetry.space_group_name_H-M   'P 1'
#
loop_
_entity.id
_entity.type
_entity.pdbx_description
1 polymer ?
#
loop_
_entity_poly.entity_id
_entity_poly.type
_entity_poly.pdbx_seq_one_letter_code
_entity_poly.pdbx_strand_id
1 'polypeptide(L)'
;MKSTVTRVLAGAAAAGALTLAFAPQAAAYPVGPWGVEGPCVGLEPGQCPWSHSEDGLTWSYKGHSSHYDKTGEYVCNTNQWEPLPSAYCDAVMAAVRALPPMPIGGWLNPGN
;
A
#
# COMPACT_ATOMS: atom_id res chain seq x y z
N MET A 1 51.58 -1.18 11.70
CA MET A 1 50.17 -1.27 12.14
C MET A 1 49.24 -0.72 11.05
N LYS A 2 49.08 -1.40 9.90
CA LYS A 2 48.19 -0.94 8.80
C LYS A 2 47.19 -2.00 8.29
N SER A 3 47.47 -3.30 8.44
CA SER A 3 46.66 -4.38 7.85
C SER A 3 45.44 -4.83 8.67
N THR A 4 45.29 -4.40 9.92
CA THR A 4 44.20 -4.88 10.81
C THR A 4 42.87 -4.18 10.54
N VAL A 5 42.91 -2.89 10.17
CA VAL A 5 41.70 -2.05 9.99
C VAL A 5 40.86 -2.53 8.81
N THR A 6 41.50 -2.96 7.71
CA THR A 6 40.83 -3.40 6.48
C THR A 6 39.92 -4.63 6.67
N ARG A 7 40.23 -5.51 7.64
CA ARG A 7 39.45 -6.74 7.86
C ARG A 7 38.13 -6.51 8.63
N VAL A 8 38.05 -5.45 9.44
CA VAL A 8 36.84 -5.16 10.23
C VAL A 8 35.73 -4.60 9.34
N LEU A 9 36.08 -3.72 8.39
CA LEU A 9 35.13 -3.13 7.43
C LEU A 9 34.51 -4.17 6.48
N ALA A 10 35.26 -5.19 6.07
CA ALA A 10 34.75 -6.27 5.23
C ALA A 10 33.73 -7.18 5.96
N GLY A 11 33.88 -7.37 7.28
CA GLY A 11 32.97 -8.19 8.07
C GLY A 11 31.58 -7.56 8.24
N ALA A 12 31.50 -6.23 8.38
CA ALA A 12 30.23 -5.52 8.53
C ALA A 12 29.35 -5.59 7.27
N ALA A 13 29.95 -5.53 6.07
CA ALA A 13 29.23 -5.61 4.80
C ALA A 13 28.58 -6.99 4.58
N ALA A 14 29.25 -8.08 4.97
CA ALA A 14 28.72 -9.43 4.83
C ALA A 14 27.52 -9.71 5.77
N ALA A 15 27.55 -9.16 6.98
CA ALA A 15 26.43 -9.30 7.93
C ALA A 15 25.15 -8.58 7.46
N GLY A 16 25.27 -7.37 6.90
CA GLY A 16 24.13 -6.61 6.38
C GLY A 16 23.46 -7.24 5.15
N ALA A 17 24.23 -7.94 4.30
CA ALA A 17 23.69 -8.65 3.14
C ALA A 17 22.84 -9.87 3.56
N LEU A 18 23.23 -10.58 4.62
CA LEU A 18 22.49 -11.74 5.12
C LEU A 18 21.16 -11.37 5.78
N THR A 19 21.04 -10.19 6.40
CA THR A 19 19.76 -9.71 6.96
C THR A 19 18.76 -9.28 5.88
N LEU A 20 19.22 -8.91 4.68
CA LEU A 20 18.34 -8.62 3.53
C LEU A 20 17.83 -9.90 2.85
N ALA A 21 18.61 -10.99 2.85
CA ALA A 21 18.19 -12.28 2.28
C ALA A 21 17.06 -12.97 3.07
N PHE A 22 16.91 -12.62 4.36
CA PHE A 22 15.82 -13.07 5.24
C PHE A 22 14.80 -11.98 5.58
N ALA A 23 14.85 -10.82 4.89
CA ALA A 23 13.69 -9.94 4.89
C ALA A 23 12.49 -10.77 4.39
N PRO A 24 11.37 -10.86 5.12
CA PRO A 24 10.20 -11.56 4.64
C PRO A 24 9.87 -10.92 3.29
N GLN A 25 9.90 -11.73 2.24
CA GLN A 25 9.62 -11.27 0.89
C GLN A 25 8.28 -10.59 0.97
N ALA A 26 8.27 -9.25 0.84
CA ALA A 26 7.09 -8.46 1.11
C ALA A 26 6.03 -9.00 0.17
N ALA A 27 5.06 -9.75 0.72
CA ALA A 27 4.10 -10.49 -0.07
C ALA A 27 3.50 -9.47 -1.00
N ALA A 28 3.74 -9.63 -2.30
CA ALA A 28 3.37 -8.64 -3.29
C ALA A 28 1.86 -8.59 -3.27
N TYR A 29 1.32 -7.66 -2.48
CA TYR A 29 -0.10 -7.43 -2.29
C TYR A 29 -0.72 -7.45 -3.68
N PRO A 30 -1.75 -8.27 -3.91
CA PRO A 30 -2.11 -8.76 -5.24
C PRO A 30 -2.24 -7.58 -6.20
N VAL A 31 -1.16 -7.35 -6.98
CA VAL A 31 -0.81 -5.99 -7.42
C VAL A 31 -1.63 -5.62 -8.63
N GLY A 32 -2.75 -4.96 -8.36
CA GLY A 32 -3.59 -4.35 -9.37
C GLY A 32 -5.05 -4.24 -8.94
N PRO A 33 -5.84 -3.46 -9.69
CA PRO A 33 -7.29 -3.30 -9.51
C PRO A 33 -8.09 -4.61 -9.46
N TRP A 34 -7.56 -5.74 -9.91
CA TRP A 34 -8.28 -7.02 -9.92
C TRP A 34 -7.92 -7.92 -8.72
N GLY A 35 -7.00 -7.47 -7.87
CA GLY A 35 -6.51 -8.20 -6.71
C GLY A 35 -6.95 -7.63 -5.35
N VAL A 36 -7.35 -6.36 -5.31
CA VAL A 36 -7.84 -5.66 -4.12
C VAL A 36 -9.36 -5.55 -4.20
N GLU A 37 -10.05 -5.66 -3.06
CA GLU A 37 -11.49 -5.39 -3.02
C GLU A 37 -11.79 -3.94 -3.48
N GLY A 38 -12.90 -3.74 -4.18
CA GLY A 38 -13.14 -2.51 -4.91
C GLY A 38 -14.41 -2.52 -5.75
N PRO A 39 -14.81 -1.35 -6.30
CA PRO A 39 -16.08 -1.17 -7.02
C PRO A 39 -16.16 -1.91 -8.37
N CYS A 40 -15.11 -2.63 -8.77
CA CYS A 40 -15.02 -3.39 -10.01
C CYS A 40 -14.61 -4.87 -9.81
N VAL A 41 -14.72 -5.42 -8.59
CA VAL A 41 -14.53 -6.86 -8.34
C VAL A 41 -15.40 -7.68 -9.30
N GLY A 42 -14.78 -8.62 -10.01
CA GLY A 42 -15.44 -9.51 -10.96
C GLY A 42 -15.75 -8.91 -12.35
N LEU A 43 -15.37 -7.66 -12.63
CA LEU A 43 -15.46 -7.07 -13.98
C LEU A 43 -14.16 -7.33 -14.78
N GLU A 44 -14.23 -7.14 -16.11
CA GLU A 44 -13.04 -7.07 -16.96
C GLU A 44 -12.49 -5.63 -17.07
N PRO A 45 -11.20 -5.44 -17.45
CA PRO A 45 -10.60 -4.10 -17.60
C PRO A 45 -11.31 -3.13 -18.54
N GLY A 46 -12.07 -3.63 -19.52
CA GLY A 46 -12.90 -2.79 -20.41
C GLY A 46 -14.31 -2.48 -19.89
N GLN A 47 -14.73 -3.07 -18.77
CA GLN A 47 -16.10 -2.99 -18.23
C GLN A 47 -16.20 -2.11 -16.98
N CYS A 48 -15.11 -1.92 -16.26
CA CYS A 48 -15.05 -1.07 -15.08
C CYS A 48 -15.11 0.42 -15.47
N PRO A 49 -16.11 1.19 -14.99
CA PRO A 49 -16.19 2.63 -15.28
C PRO A 49 -15.28 3.47 -14.38
N TRP A 50 -14.65 2.88 -13.35
CA TRP A 50 -13.73 3.54 -12.43
C TRP A 50 -12.30 3.46 -12.96
N SER A 51 -11.55 4.56 -12.88
CA SER A 51 -10.10 4.53 -13.05
C SER A 51 -9.44 4.09 -11.75
N HIS A 52 -8.34 3.34 -11.80
CA HIS A 52 -7.60 2.90 -10.62
C HIS A 52 -6.21 3.57 -10.54
N SER A 53 -5.65 3.63 -9.34
CA SER A 53 -4.24 3.96 -9.13
C SER A 53 -3.32 2.81 -9.56
N GLU A 54 -2.03 3.11 -9.79
CA GLU A 54 -1.01 2.11 -10.17
C GLU A 54 -0.86 1.00 -9.11
N ASP A 55 -1.03 1.34 -7.83
CA ASP A 55 -0.99 0.39 -6.71
C ASP A 55 -2.31 -0.35 -6.47
N GLY A 56 -3.39 -0.05 -7.20
CA GLY A 56 -4.71 -0.65 -7.04
C GLY A 56 -5.48 -0.25 -5.77
N LEU A 57 -4.91 0.61 -4.91
CA LEU A 57 -5.48 0.99 -3.60
C LEU A 57 -6.46 2.16 -3.66
N THR A 58 -6.76 2.67 -4.85
CA THR A 58 -7.61 3.84 -5.05
C THR A 58 -8.35 3.71 -6.36
N TRP A 59 -9.65 3.92 -6.29
CA TRP A 59 -10.57 3.87 -7.43
C TRP A 59 -11.31 5.19 -7.52
N SER A 60 -11.35 5.81 -8.70
CA SER A 60 -12.01 7.09 -8.92
C SER A 60 -13.09 7.02 -10.00
N TYR A 61 -14.25 7.60 -9.72
CA TYR A 61 -15.34 7.79 -10.68
C TYR A 61 -16.06 9.12 -10.44
N LYS A 62 -16.20 9.93 -11.49
CA LYS A 62 -16.91 11.22 -11.49
C LYS A 62 -16.51 12.19 -10.34
N GLY A 63 -15.24 12.20 -9.94
CA GLY A 63 -14.72 13.10 -8.90
C GLY A 63 -14.85 12.58 -7.46
N HIS A 64 -15.42 11.38 -7.28
CA HIS A 64 -15.34 10.62 -6.03
C HIS A 64 -14.26 9.56 -6.16
N SER A 65 -13.48 9.33 -5.11
CA SER A 65 -12.56 8.19 -5.04
C SER A 65 -12.77 7.37 -3.77
N SER A 66 -12.74 6.06 -3.91
CA SER A 66 -12.77 5.10 -2.80
C SER A 66 -11.40 4.49 -2.62
N HIS A 67 -10.95 4.44 -1.37
CA HIS A 67 -9.61 4.02 -1.00
C HIS A 67 -9.66 2.80 -0.11
N TYR A 68 -8.78 1.85 -0.39
CA TYR A 68 -8.72 0.55 0.26
C TYR A 68 -7.33 0.35 0.82
N ASP A 69 -7.23 -0.37 1.93
CA ASP A 69 -5.94 -0.83 2.38
C ASP A 69 -5.50 -2.02 1.53
N LYS A 70 -4.24 -2.39 1.73
CA LYS A 70 -3.60 -3.43 0.93
C LYS A 70 -4.13 -4.84 1.26
N THR A 71 -4.86 -5.02 2.37
CA THR A 71 -5.56 -6.26 2.71
C THR A 71 -6.93 -6.40 2.03
N GLY A 72 -7.44 -5.32 1.42
CA GLY A 72 -8.74 -5.27 0.72
C GLY A 72 -9.79 -4.42 1.43
N GLU A 73 -9.57 -4.09 2.70
CA GLU A 73 -10.55 -3.39 3.54
C GLU A 73 -10.76 -1.94 3.12
N TYR A 74 -12.01 -1.48 3.14
CA TYR A 74 -12.33 -0.08 2.86
C TYR A 74 -11.79 0.86 3.95
N VAL A 75 -11.09 1.92 3.54
CA VAL A 75 -10.47 2.90 4.44
C VAL A 75 -11.31 4.18 4.51
N CYS A 76 -11.47 4.86 3.38
CA CYS A 76 -12.12 6.17 3.30
C CYS A 76 -12.45 6.57 1.85
N ASN A 77 -13.19 7.66 1.68
CA ASN A 77 -13.43 8.30 0.39
C ASN A 77 -12.79 9.69 0.34
N THR A 78 -12.27 10.09 -0.82
CA THR A 78 -11.97 11.50 -1.15
C THR A 78 -12.98 12.00 -2.18
N ASN A 79 -13.32 13.29 -2.12
CA ASN A 79 -14.19 13.92 -3.11
C ASN A 79 -13.98 15.45 -3.14
N GLN A 80 -14.27 16.10 -4.26
CA GLN A 80 -13.97 17.54 -4.44
C GLN A 80 -14.93 18.50 -3.69
N TRP A 81 -15.93 17.98 -2.97
CA TRP A 81 -16.92 18.75 -2.22
C TRP A 81 -16.60 18.79 -0.71
N GLU A 82 -15.83 17.82 -0.21
CA GLU A 82 -15.50 17.64 1.20
C GLU A 82 -13.97 17.69 1.42
N PRO A 83 -13.36 18.89 1.39
CA PRO A 83 -11.90 19.03 1.42
C PRO A 83 -11.27 18.61 2.75
N LEU A 84 -11.94 18.79 3.89
CA LEU A 84 -11.43 18.40 5.20
C LEU A 84 -11.42 16.87 5.39
N PRO A 85 -12.53 16.13 5.15
CA PRO A 85 -12.49 14.67 5.10
C PRO A 85 -11.50 14.11 4.07
N SER A 86 -11.39 14.74 2.89
CA SER A 86 -10.46 14.29 1.85
C SER A 86 -9.00 14.43 2.29
N ALA A 87 -8.61 15.57 2.87
CA ALA A 87 -7.25 15.77 3.38
C ALA A 87 -6.88 14.80 4.52
N TYR A 88 -7.84 14.41 5.35
CA TYR A 88 -7.65 13.33 6.33
C TYR A 88 -7.44 11.97 5.64
N CYS A 89 -8.29 11.64 4.65
CA CYS A 89 -8.19 10.40 3.88
C CYS A 89 -6.84 10.29 3.13
N ASP A 90 -6.36 11.38 2.52
CA ASP A 90 -5.06 11.44 1.86
C ASP A 90 -3.91 11.13 2.84
N ALA A 91 -3.96 11.68 4.06
CA ALA A 91 -2.96 11.44 5.10
C ALA A 91 -2.98 9.98 5.59
N VAL A 92 -4.17 9.39 5.78
CA VAL A 92 -4.32 7.96 6.12
C VAL A 92 -3.79 7.09 4.99
N MET A 93 -4.11 7.42 3.73
CA MET A 93 -3.67 6.64 2.57
C MET A 93 -2.17 6.75 2.29
N ALA A 94 -1.52 7.86 2.65
CA ALA A 94 -0.07 7.93 2.69
C ALA A 94 0.54 6.94 3.70
N ALA A 95 -0.08 6.78 4.88
CA ALA A 95 0.33 5.79 5.87
C ALA A 95 0.08 4.35 5.38
N VAL A 96 -1.10 4.05 4.82
CA VAL A 96 -1.40 2.75 4.18
C VAL A 96 -0.33 2.37 3.15
N ARG A 97 0.05 3.32 2.28
CA ARG A 97 1.09 3.13 1.26
C ARG A 97 2.48 2.90 1.84
N ALA A 98 2.86 3.62 2.89
CA ALA A 98 4.16 3.46 3.55
C ALA A 98 4.29 2.18 4.40
N LEU A 99 3.17 1.67 4.94
CA LEU A 99 3.17 0.58 5.92
C LEU A 99 3.06 -0.83 5.29
N PRO A 100 3.54 -1.88 5.99
CA PRO A 100 3.41 -3.29 5.60
C PRO A 100 1.99 -3.87 5.86
N PRO A 101 1.77 -5.17 5.61
CA PRO A 101 1.06 -6.15 6.48
C PRO A 101 -0.13 -5.81 7.41
N MET A 102 -1.00 -4.81 7.18
CA MET A 102 -1.97 -4.37 8.21
C MET A 102 -3.39 -3.97 7.71
N PRO A 103 -4.47 -4.40 8.42
CA PRO A 103 -5.88 -4.12 8.10
C PRO A 103 -6.37 -2.78 8.70
N ILE A 104 -5.86 -1.68 8.17
CA ILE A 104 -6.18 -0.31 8.59
C ILE A 104 -7.66 0.04 8.32
N GLY A 105 -8.24 -0.44 7.22
CA GLY A 105 -9.64 -0.23 6.88
C GLY A 105 -10.58 -0.83 7.91
N GLY A 106 -10.37 -2.10 8.27
CA GLY A 106 -11.13 -2.78 9.33
C GLY A 106 -10.94 -2.19 10.74
N TRP A 107 -9.83 -1.50 11.00
CA TRP A 107 -9.64 -0.75 12.27
C TRP A 107 -10.42 0.58 12.30
N LEU A 108 -10.56 1.25 11.16
CA LEU A 108 -11.28 2.52 11.04
C LEU A 108 -12.79 2.32 10.87
N ASN A 109 -13.19 1.24 10.19
CA ASN A 109 -14.56 0.89 9.85
C ASN A 109 -14.93 -0.52 10.36
N PRO A 110 -14.92 -0.76 11.69
CA PRO A 110 -15.14 -2.09 12.25
C PRO A 110 -16.57 -2.60 11.97
N GLY A 111 -16.66 -3.66 11.15
CA GLY A 111 -17.92 -4.33 10.81
C GLY A 111 -18.59 -3.89 9.51
N ASN A 112 -17.85 -3.23 8.60
CA ASN A 112 -18.17 -3.26 7.17
C ASN A 112 -17.89 -4.65 6.55
#